data_AF-A0A6L3F2F9-F1
#
_entry.id   AF-A0A6L3F2F9-F1
#
_cell.length_a   1.000
_cell.length_b   1.000
_cell.length_c   1.000
_cell.angle_alpha   90.00
_cell.angle_beta   90.00
_cell.angle_gamma   90.00
#
_symmetry.space_group_name_H-M   'P 1'
#
loop_
_entity.id
_entity.type
_entity.pdbx_description
1 polymer ?
#
loop_
_entity_poly.entity_id
_entity_poly.type
_entity_poly.pdbx_seq_one_letter_code
_entity_poly.pdbx_strand_id
1 'polypeptide(L)'
;MKNIILNIAIGIIIINGLGELAISQVHILAITKLFANEIGMYLFLFTIFGLTTTFNAFSLKTRRSIIFYIVTSWLAAVFGYIYLNLMQADVAAQETLSMVDVQTSWRLMIVSIAIYLVGSIVIPLLSWGNVKTSEI
;
A
#
# COMPACT_ATOMS: atom_id res chain seq x y z
N MET A 1 26.71 -3.04 2.03
CA MET A 1 25.69 -2.03 2.42
C MET A 1 24.45 -2.08 1.54
N LYS A 2 24.57 -1.98 0.20
CA LYS A 2 23.43 -2.01 -0.74
C LYS A 2 22.43 -3.16 -0.50
N ASN A 3 22.92 -4.39 -0.31
CA ASN A 3 22.06 -5.55 -0.05
C ASN A 3 21.37 -5.50 1.33
N ILE A 4 22.00 -4.89 2.33
CA ILE A 4 21.39 -4.71 3.66
C ILE A 4 20.23 -3.72 3.56
N ILE A 5 20.44 -2.58 2.89
CA ILE A 5 19.41 -1.56 2.67
C ILE A 5 18.24 -2.13 1.87
N LEU A 6 18.52 -2.94 0.84
CA LEU A 6 17.49 -3.64 0.07
C LEU A 6 16.65 -4.57 0.95
N ASN A 7 17.30 -5.40 1.77
CA ASN A 7 16.58 -6.33 2.66
C ASN A 7 15.73 -5.58 3.69
N ILE A 8 16.21 -4.46 4.23
CA ILE A 8 15.44 -3.61 5.14
C ILE A 8 14.23 -3.01 4.42
N ALA A 9 14.41 -2.47 3.22
CA ALA A 9 13.31 -1.89 2.43
C ALA A 9 12.23 -2.94 2.10
N ILE A 10 12.65 -4.15 1.70
CA ILE A 10 11.74 -5.28 1.48
C ILE A 10 11.02 -5.66 2.78
N GLY A 11 11.74 -5.72 3.90
CA GLY A 11 11.18 -5.97 5.22
C GLY A 11 10.09 -4.96 5.61
N ILE A 12 10.32 -3.67 5.36
CA ILE A 12 9.34 -2.60 5.59
C ILE A 12 8.09 -2.82 4.74
N ILE A 13 8.24 -3.15 3.45
CA ILE A 13 7.10 -3.43 2.56
C ILE A 13 6.30 -4.66 3.02
N ILE A 14 6.98 -5.69 3.54
CA ILE A 14 6.32 -6.88 4.07
C ILE A 14 5.53 -6.55 5.32
N ILE A 15 6.16 -5.86 6.28
CA ILE A 15 5.50 -5.42 7.51
C ILE A 15 4.30 -4.53 7.17
N ASN A 16 4.43 -3.66 6.16
CA ASN A 16 3.33 -2.81 5.72
C ASN A 16 2.17 -3.62 5.13
N GLY A 17 2.42 -4.44 4.10
CA GLY A 17 1.34 -5.17 3.44
C GLY A 17 0.65 -6.23 4.31
N LEU A 18 1.40 -6.91 5.18
CA LEU A 18 0.80 -7.82 6.17
C LEU A 18 0.17 -7.06 7.35
N GLY A 19 0.75 -5.93 7.75
CA GLY A 19 0.22 -5.05 8.77
C GLY A 19 -1.15 -4.51 8.38
N GLU A 20 -1.32 -4.06 7.14
CA GLU A 20 -2.59 -3.60 6.58
C GLU A 20 -3.69 -4.68 6.63
N LEU A 21 -3.33 -5.95 6.41
CA LEU A 21 -4.25 -7.06 6.66
C LEU A 21 -4.60 -7.21 8.14
N ALA A 22 -3.61 -7.17 9.03
CA ALA A 22 -3.82 -7.37 10.47
C ALA A 22 -4.63 -6.22 11.11
N ILE A 23 -4.49 -5.00 10.58
CA ILE A 23 -5.21 -3.81 11.06
C ILE A 23 -6.45 -3.50 10.21
N SER A 24 -6.81 -4.35 9.25
CA SER A 24 -8.00 -4.19 8.39
C SER A 24 -9.28 -3.94 9.19
N GLN A 25 -9.40 -4.50 10.40
CA GLN A 25 -10.49 -4.24 11.35
C GLN A 25 -10.68 -2.74 11.67
N VAL A 26 -9.59 -1.96 11.73
CA VAL A 26 -9.63 -0.51 11.96
C VAL A 26 -10.26 0.21 10.77
N HIS A 27 -9.90 -0.19 9.56
CA HIS A 27 -10.46 0.37 8.33
C HIS A 27 -11.92 -0.05 8.12
N ILE A 28 -12.26 -1.31 8.43
CA ILE A 28 -13.64 -1.82 8.39
C ILE A 28 -14.51 -1.05 9.38
N LEU A 29 -14.04 -0.83 10.61
CA LEU A 29 -14.77 -0.07 11.62
C LEU A 29 -15.02 1.39 11.17
N ALA A 30 -14.04 2.01 10.52
CA ALA A 30 -14.21 3.34 9.91
C ALA A 30 -15.27 3.32 8.79
N ILE A 31 -15.23 2.33 7.89
CA ILE A 31 -16.21 2.19 6.79
C ILE A 31 -17.61 1.93 7.33
N THR A 32 -17.77 1.09 8.36
CA THR A 32 -19.09 0.82 8.94
C THR A 32 -19.73 2.06 9.57
N LYS A 33 -18.93 3.04 10.01
CA LYS A 33 -19.44 4.33 10.48
C LYS A 33 -19.89 5.23 9.32
N LEU A 34 -19.22 5.13 8.17
CA LEU A 34 -19.50 5.95 6.99
C LEU A 34 -20.65 5.39 6.14
N PHE A 35 -20.99 4.10 6.30
CA PHE A 35 -22.04 3.39 5.55
C PHE A 35 -21.89 3.42 4.01
N ALA A 36 -20.69 3.65 3.51
CA ALA A 36 -20.42 3.76 2.08
C ALA A 36 -19.78 2.48 1.52
N ASN A 37 -20.56 1.71 0.74
CA ASN A 37 -20.10 0.48 0.08
C ASN A 37 -18.92 0.73 -0.89
N GLU A 38 -18.89 1.91 -1.51
CA GLU A 38 -17.83 2.30 -2.46
C GLU A 38 -16.48 2.42 -1.77
N ILE A 39 -16.42 2.97 -0.56
CA ILE A 39 -15.19 3.09 0.24
C ILE A 39 -14.62 1.69 0.54
N GLY A 40 -15.49 0.73 0.85
CA GLY A 40 -15.07 -0.66 1.10
C GLY A 40 -14.39 -1.32 -0.10
N MET A 41 -14.85 -1.02 -1.31
CA MET A 41 -14.24 -1.52 -2.55
C MET A 41 -12.82 -0.97 -2.74
N TYR A 42 -12.60 0.33 -2.52
CA TYR A 42 -11.27 0.92 -2.67
C TYR A 42 -10.29 0.45 -1.59
N LEU A 43 -10.76 0.24 -0.36
CA LEU A 43 -9.95 -0.41 0.68
C LEU A 43 -9.55 -1.83 0.27
N PHE A 44 -10.49 -2.61 -0.27
CA PHE A 44 -10.20 -3.97 -0.71
C PHE A 44 -9.17 -4.01 -1.84
N LEU A 45 -9.30 -3.12 -2.84
CA LEU A 45 -8.32 -2.99 -3.92
C LEU A 45 -6.95 -2.59 -3.38
N PHE A 46 -6.90 -1.60 -2.49
CA PHE A 46 -5.68 -1.19 -1.81
C PHE A 46 -5.00 -2.40 -1.13
N THR A 47 -5.74 -3.19 -0.36
CA THR A 47 -5.21 -4.38 0.32
C THR A 47 -4.72 -5.44 -0.65
N ILE A 48 -5.47 -5.77 -1.70
CA ILE A 48 -5.05 -6.76 -2.70
C ILE A 48 -3.76 -6.34 -3.41
N PHE A 49 -3.68 -5.09 -3.86
CA PHE A 49 -2.48 -4.60 -4.53
C PHE A 49 -1.31 -4.44 -3.56
N GLY A 50 -1.58 -4.09 -2.30
CA GLY A 50 -0.60 -4.06 -1.23
C GLY A 50 0.02 -5.43 -0.98
N LEU A 51 -0.79 -6.49 -0.90
CA LEU A 51 -0.31 -7.87 -0.75
C LEU A 51 0.42 -8.36 -1.99
N THR A 52 -0.11 -8.07 -3.17
CA THR A 52 0.54 -8.43 -4.42
C THR A 52 1.93 -7.80 -4.50
N THR A 53 2.05 -6.54 -4.06
CA THR A 53 3.34 -5.84 -3.93
C THR A 53 4.28 -6.52 -2.94
N THR A 54 3.77 -6.93 -1.78
CA THR A 54 4.53 -7.70 -0.79
C THR A 54 5.05 -9.02 -1.37
N PHE A 55 4.22 -9.78 -2.09
CA PHE A 55 4.66 -11.02 -2.75
C PHE A 55 5.67 -10.74 -3.87
N ASN A 56 5.47 -9.69 -4.66
CA ASN A 56 6.40 -9.28 -5.71
C ASN A 56 7.77 -8.87 -5.16
N ALA A 57 7.84 -8.31 -3.95
CA ALA A 57 9.08 -7.95 -3.28
C ALA A 57 10.02 -9.15 -3.03
N PHE A 58 9.47 -10.36 -2.86
CA PHE A 58 10.27 -11.59 -2.74
C PHE A 58 10.83 -12.10 -4.08
N SER A 59 10.23 -11.67 -5.19
CA SER A 59 10.48 -12.21 -6.52
C SER A 59 11.32 -11.30 -7.42
N LEU A 60 12.08 -10.35 -6.86
CA LEU A 60 12.88 -9.33 -7.57
C LEU A 60 14.16 -9.88 -8.26
N LYS A 61 14.03 -10.95 -9.03
CA LYS A 61 15.14 -11.63 -9.72
C LYS A 61 15.30 -11.21 -11.19
N THR A 62 14.25 -10.69 -11.81
CA THR A 62 14.22 -10.34 -13.24
C THR A 62 13.70 -8.91 -13.45
N ARG A 63 14.01 -8.31 -14.60
CA ARG A 63 13.48 -6.96 -14.94
C ARG A 63 11.96 -6.93 -14.93
N ARG A 64 11.33 -8.00 -15.44
CA ARG A 64 9.88 -8.14 -15.46
C ARG A 64 9.32 -8.09 -14.04
N SER A 65 9.87 -8.83 -13.09
CA SER A 65 9.35 -8.82 -11.72
C SER A 65 9.55 -7.48 -11.00
N ILE A 66 10.63 -6.75 -11.31
CA ILE A 66 10.83 -5.38 -10.82
C ILE A 66 9.76 -4.43 -11.39
N ILE A 67 9.47 -4.50 -12.70
CA ILE A 67 8.42 -3.68 -13.31
C ILE A 67 7.06 -4.01 -12.70
N PHE A 68 6.73 -5.30 -12.54
CA PHE A 68 5.49 -5.72 -11.89
C PHE A 68 5.40 -5.20 -10.46
N TYR A 69 6.48 -5.27 -9.68
CA TYR A 69 6.55 -4.69 -8.33
C TYR A 69 6.23 -3.19 -8.34
N ILE A 70 6.83 -2.41 -9.26
CA ILE A 70 6.56 -0.98 -9.39
C ILE A 70 5.07 -0.75 -9.68
N VAL A 71 4.53 -1.41 -10.71
CA VAL A 71 3.13 -1.24 -11.11
C VAL A 71 2.19 -1.56 -9.97
N THR A 72 2.37 -2.68 -9.25
CA THR A 72 1.48 -3.03 -8.14
C THR A 72 1.62 -2.07 -6.96
N SER A 73 2.82 -1.52 -6.72
CA SER A 73 3.04 -0.52 -5.67
C SER A 73 2.29 0.78 -5.98
N TRP A 74 2.32 1.22 -7.24
CA TRP A 74 1.57 2.39 -7.69
C TRP A 74 0.07 2.17 -7.66
N LEU A 75 -0.42 1.00 -8.07
CA LEU A 75 -1.84 0.66 -7.97
C LEU A 75 -2.31 0.69 -6.51
N ALA A 76 -1.53 0.10 -5.58
CA ALA A 76 -1.82 0.19 -4.16
C ALA A 76 -1.92 1.66 -3.72
N ALA A 77 -0.91 2.49 -4.03
CA ALA A 77 -0.92 3.91 -3.67
C ALA A 77 -2.12 4.68 -4.24
N VAL A 78 -2.50 4.43 -5.50
CA VAL A 78 -3.65 5.09 -6.15
C VAL A 78 -4.95 4.71 -5.46
N PHE A 79 -5.20 3.42 -5.20
CA PHE A 79 -6.43 3.00 -4.54
C PHE A 79 -6.49 3.47 -3.08
N GLY A 80 -5.35 3.50 -2.39
CA GLY A 80 -5.26 4.10 -1.05
C GLY A 80 -5.58 5.60 -1.06
N TYR A 81 -5.10 6.33 -2.06
CA TYR A 81 -5.41 7.76 -2.22
C TYR A 81 -6.89 8.01 -2.52
N ILE A 82 -7.51 7.22 -3.40
CA ILE A 82 -8.96 7.31 -3.68
C ILE A 82 -9.75 7.01 -2.40
N TYR A 83 -9.40 5.96 -1.66
CA TYR A 83 -10.00 5.64 -0.36
C TYR A 83 -9.93 6.82 0.61
N LEU A 84 -8.77 7.47 0.74
CA LEU A 84 -8.60 8.63 1.62
C LEU A 84 -9.51 9.80 1.23
N ASN A 85 -9.60 10.11 -0.05
CA ASN A 85 -10.44 11.23 -0.53
C ASN A 85 -11.92 10.95 -0.30
N LEU A 86 -12.38 9.74 -0.59
CA LEU A 86 -13.78 9.37 -0.34
C LEU A 86 -14.10 9.40 1.15
N MET A 87 -13.21 8.88 1.99
CA MET A 87 -13.37 8.93 3.44
C MET A 87 -13.46 10.38 3.96
N GLN A 88 -12.63 11.29 3.45
CA GLN A 88 -12.69 12.71 3.83
C GLN A 88 -13.97 13.39 3.34
N ALA A 89 -14.39 13.11 2.10
CA ALA A 89 -15.61 13.66 1.54
C ALA A 89 -16.85 13.21 2.33
N ASP A 90 -16.93 11.94 2.70
CA ASP A 90 -18.05 11.38 3.46
C ASP A 90 -18.09 11.92 4.90
N VAL A 91 -16.93 12.05 5.56
CA VAL A 91 -16.86 12.70 6.89
C VAL A 91 -17.30 14.16 6.81
N ALA A 92 -16.91 14.89 5.76
CA ALA A 92 -17.31 16.30 5.60
C ALA A 92 -18.80 16.46 5.26
N ALA A 93 -19.42 15.47 4.61
CA ALA A 93 -20.82 15.48 4.25
C ALA A 93 -21.76 15.12 5.42
N GLN A 94 -21.25 14.45 6.46
CA GLN A 94 -22.05 13.98 7.60
C GLN A 94 -21.81 14.86 8.84
N GLU A 95 -22.86 15.57 9.29
CA GLU A 95 -22.78 16.46 10.46
C GLU A 95 -22.47 15.72 11.78
N THR A 96 -22.73 14.41 11.84
CA THR A 96 -22.56 13.57 13.03
C THR A 96 -21.15 12.97 13.14
N LEU A 97 -20.33 13.06 12.10
CA LEU A 97 -18.99 12.48 12.08
C LEU A 97 -17.93 13.57 12.10
N SER A 98 -16.82 13.27 12.78
CA SER A 98 -15.64 14.11 12.79
C SER A 98 -14.45 13.36 12.22
N MET A 99 -13.42 14.09 11.76
CA MET A 99 -12.17 13.47 11.34
C MET A 99 -11.47 12.70 12.47
N VAL A 100 -11.82 12.97 13.73
CA VAL A 100 -11.31 12.22 14.89
C VAL A 100 -11.79 10.77 14.85
N ASP A 101 -13.00 10.52 14.37
CA ASP A 101 -13.62 9.19 14.34
C ASP A 101 -12.94 8.20 13.39
N VAL A 102 -12.27 8.73 12.36
CA VAL A 102 -11.58 7.98 11.31
C VAL A 102 -10.07 8.23 11.28
N GLN A 103 -9.54 9.03 12.22
CA GLN A 103 -8.16 9.53 12.20
C GLN A 103 -7.13 8.40 12.16
N THR A 104 -7.35 7.32 12.91
CA THR A 104 -6.42 6.18 12.96
C THR A 104 -6.32 5.50 11.60
N SER A 105 -7.47 5.21 10.97
CA SER A 105 -7.53 4.66 9.60
C SER A 105 -6.82 5.58 8.60
N TRP A 106 -7.11 6.88 8.69
CA TRP A 106 -6.52 7.90 7.82
C TRP A 106 -4.99 7.96 7.92
N ARG A 107 -4.45 7.97 9.14
CA ARG A 107 -2.99 8.01 9.36
C ARG A 107 -2.29 6.75 8.86
N LEU A 108 -2.84 5.57 9.16
CA LEU A 108 -2.28 4.30 8.71
C LEU A 108 -2.21 4.25 7.18
N MET A 109 -3.30 4.62 6.51
CA MET A 109 -3.36 4.65 5.05
C MET A 109 -2.33 5.59 4.44
N ILE A 110 -2.13 6.80 4.99
CA ILE A 110 -1.10 7.73 4.51
C ILE A 110 0.30 7.15 4.65
N VAL A 111 0.62 6.58 5.81
CA VAL A 111 1.92 5.95 6.06
C VAL A 111 2.16 4.82 5.07
N SER A 112 1.14 3.99 4.84
CA SER A 112 1.21 2.88 3.89
C SER A 112 1.39 3.33 2.44
N ILE A 113 0.66 4.36 2.00
CA ILE A 113 0.85 4.97 0.68
C ILE A 113 2.29 5.47 0.54
N ALA A 114 2.81 6.19 1.53
CA ALA A 114 4.18 6.69 1.51
C ALA A 114 5.20 5.55 1.43
N ILE A 115 5.00 4.47 2.19
CA ILE A 115 5.85 3.28 2.14
C ILE A 115 5.82 2.64 0.75
N TYR A 116 4.65 2.47 0.13
CA TYR A 116 4.56 1.91 -1.22
C TYR A 116 5.21 2.79 -2.28
N LEU A 117 5.01 4.11 -2.22
CA LEU A 117 5.63 5.04 -3.17
C LEU A 117 7.16 5.08 -3.03
N VAL A 118 7.66 5.20 -1.80
CA VAL A 118 9.12 5.16 -1.54
C VAL A 118 9.70 3.81 -1.94
N GLY A 119 9.03 2.71 -1.59
CA GLY A 119 9.43 1.35 -1.98
C GLY A 119 9.51 1.17 -3.48
N SER A 120 8.53 1.71 -4.23
CA SER A 120 8.48 1.67 -5.70
C SER A 120 9.66 2.35 -6.39
N ILE A 121 10.41 3.20 -5.68
CA ILE A 121 11.60 3.88 -6.19
C ILE A 121 12.86 3.23 -5.64
N VAL A 122 12.95 3.10 -4.32
CA VAL A 122 14.16 2.64 -3.62
C VAL A 122 14.49 1.18 -3.97
N ILE A 123 13.50 0.28 -3.96
CA ILE A 123 13.73 -1.14 -4.19
C ILE A 123 14.18 -1.43 -5.62
N PRO A 124 13.57 -0.87 -6.68
CA PRO A 124 14.09 -1.01 -8.05
C PRO A 124 15.50 -0.47 -8.22
N LEU A 125 15.81 0.72 -7.68
CA LEU A 125 17.16 1.30 -7.76
C LEU A 125 18.23 0.41 -7.12
N LEU A 126 17.89 -0.21 -5.98
CA LEU A 126 18.78 -1.12 -5.27
C LEU A 126 18.84 -2.52 -5.92
N SER A 127 17.76 -3.02 -6.50
CA SER A 127 17.71 -4.36 -7.09
C SER A 127 18.26 -4.44 -8.52
N TRP A 128 18.28 -3.33 -9.28
CA TRP A 128 18.65 -3.32 -10.70
C TRP A 128 20.04 -3.92 -11.01
N GLY A 129 21.02 -3.70 -10.12
CA GLY A 129 22.38 -4.22 -10.27
C GLY A 129 22.52 -5.72 -9.95
N ASN A 130 21.51 -6.33 -9.34
CA ASN A 130 21.47 -7.75 -8.99
C ASN A 130 20.57 -8.56 -9.94
N VAL A 131 20.01 -7.91 -10.97
CA VAL A 131 19.15 -8.56 -11.95
C VAL A 131 19.98 -9.52 -12.77
N LYS A 132 19.64 -10.80 -12.70
CA LYS A 132 20.14 -11.76 -13.68
C LYS A 132 19.55 -11.32 -15.02
N THR A 133 20.40 -10.97 -15.98
CA THR A 133 20.03 -10.95 -17.39
C THR A 133 19.69 -12.40 -17.73
N SER A 134 18.43 -12.78 -17.50
CA SER A 134 17.89 -13.97 -18.13
C SER A 134 18.02 -13.72 -19.62
N GLU A 135 18.95 -14.45 -20.24
CA GLU A 135 19.01 -14.66 -21.67
C GLU A 135 17.58 -14.88 -22.17
N ILE A 136 17.22 -14.11 -23.20
CA ILE A 136 16.02 -14.34 -23.99
C ILE A 136 16.15 -15.70 -24.66
#